data_AF-A0A2K0UQ78-F1
#
_entry.id   AF-A0A2K0UQ78-F1
#
_cell.length_a   1.000
_cell.length_b   1.000
_cell.length_c   1.000
_cell.angle_alpha   90.00
_cell.angle_beta   90.00
_cell.angle_gamma   90.00
#
_symmetry.space_group_name_H-M   'P 1'
#
loop_
_entity.id
_entity.type
_entity.pdbx_description
1 polymer ?
#
loop_
_entity_poly.entity_id
_entity_poly.type
_entity_poly.pdbx_seq_one_letter_code
_entity_poly.pdbx_strand_id
1 'polypeptide(L)'
;MSLLCFSMDFKLTPEEEKKTADITSAAYDRWVLVNDYFSWEKEWSNYQSNGATGVIANSIFLFMKWHSIEKEEGKKMLRKEIISREDKYCSLKDEFLAKGAATEKTRQWLELLDLVTAGNFAWSMTTARYRVGAPDVYPASWKHCADKEGDTESLGRPISVNAKDMADNIDAVLHDRKYLDLSTQEVTLESREWKTSDDRPRVPNNNEPQKSQLGHTWSIRQYEDMVLQPQKYLEMMPSKGFRNAIIDGLEVWYQVPEKPLTIIRDIVNHLHSASLMFDDIEDNSPLRRGYPATHVVFRVHQTINSASLLMLKALKAAESLSSRASRMLLDLLIEGHIGQGMDLYWTYHTSVPTEEEYFTMVDGKTGSLFTLLAELGYISELNT
;
A
#
# COMPACT_ATOMS: atom_id res chain seq x y z
N MET A 1 -0.38 -17.46 -5.05
CA MET A 1 -0.31 -18.74 -4.32
C MET A 1 -0.14 -18.58 -2.80
N SER A 2 0.80 -17.75 -2.35
CA SER A 2 1.23 -17.64 -0.95
C SER A 2 0.12 -17.58 0.11
N LEU A 3 -0.92 -16.76 -0.07
CA LEU A 3 -2.01 -16.64 0.92
C LEU A 3 -2.87 -17.91 1.04
N LEU A 4 -3.12 -18.60 -0.08
CA LEU A 4 -3.91 -19.83 -0.11
C LEU A 4 -3.12 -20.99 0.52
N CYS A 5 -1.85 -21.12 0.17
CA CYS A 5 -0.94 -22.09 0.77
C CYS A 5 -0.78 -21.85 2.29
N PHE A 6 -0.65 -20.58 2.70
CA PHE A 6 -0.62 -20.19 4.12
C PHE A 6 -1.90 -20.60 4.86
N SER A 7 -3.08 -20.35 4.27
CA SER A 7 -4.36 -20.65 4.93
C SER A 7 -4.60 -22.14 5.22
N MET A 8 -3.90 -23.03 4.52
CA MET A 8 -4.04 -24.47 4.61
C MET A 8 -2.81 -25.17 5.19
N ASP A 9 -1.84 -24.39 5.69
CA ASP A 9 -0.59 -24.88 6.30
C ASP A 9 0.15 -25.92 5.43
N PHE A 10 0.28 -25.65 4.13
CA PHE A 10 1.09 -26.49 3.25
C PHE A 10 1.84 -25.69 2.19
N LYS A 11 2.91 -26.29 1.66
CA LYS A 11 3.76 -25.70 0.63
C LYS A 11 3.98 -26.69 -0.51
N LEU A 12 3.76 -26.19 -1.73
CA LEU A 12 4.15 -26.87 -2.96
C LEU A 12 5.65 -26.68 -3.19
N THR A 13 6.29 -27.71 -3.74
CA THR A 13 7.66 -27.58 -4.23
C THR A 13 7.69 -26.73 -5.51
N PRO A 14 8.81 -26.07 -5.85
CA PRO A 14 8.89 -25.27 -7.09
C PRO A 14 8.55 -26.07 -8.36
N GLU A 15 8.87 -27.38 -8.37
CA GLU A 15 8.49 -28.26 -9.48
C GLU A 15 6.98 -28.50 -9.55
N GLU A 16 6.31 -28.66 -8.41
CA GLU A 16 4.85 -28.84 -8.33
C GLU A 16 4.10 -27.54 -8.68
N GLU A 17 4.62 -26.39 -8.24
CA GLU A 17 4.11 -25.08 -8.64
C GLU A 17 4.20 -24.90 -10.15
N LYS A 18 5.38 -25.19 -10.74
CA LYS A 18 5.56 -25.12 -12.20
C LYS A 18 4.62 -26.05 -12.96
N LYS A 19 4.38 -27.27 -12.44
CA LYS A 19 3.46 -28.25 -13.04
C LYS A 19 1.99 -27.81 -12.98
N THR A 20 1.62 -26.98 -12.01
CA THR A 20 0.23 -26.53 -11.78
C THR A 20 0.02 -25.05 -12.15
N ALA A 21 1.04 -24.37 -12.67
CA ALA A 21 1.01 -22.94 -12.96
C ALA A 21 -0.08 -22.56 -13.96
N ASP A 22 -0.19 -23.27 -15.09
CA ASP A 22 -1.19 -22.97 -16.12
C ASP A 22 -2.63 -23.15 -15.60
N ILE A 23 -2.85 -24.16 -14.77
CA ILE A 23 -4.15 -24.44 -14.13
C ILE A 23 -4.48 -23.33 -13.14
N THR A 24 -3.49 -22.96 -12.31
CA THR A 24 -3.63 -21.91 -11.29
C THR A 24 -3.92 -20.56 -11.93
N SER A 25 -3.19 -20.21 -12.99
CA SER A 25 -3.37 -18.98 -13.75
C SER A 25 -4.78 -18.90 -14.36
N ALA A 26 -5.27 -19.99 -14.96
CA ALA A 26 -6.63 -20.04 -15.50
C ALA A 26 -7.71 -19.82 -14.42
N ALA A 27 -7.52 -20.33 -13.21
CA ALA A 27 -8.42 -20.07 -12.08
C ALA A 27 -8.38 -18.58 -11.66
N TYR A 28 -7.19 -17.98 -11.58
CA TYR A 28 -7.01 -16.59 -11.15
C TYR A 28 -7.63 -15.61 -12.14
N ASP A 29 -7.39 -15.82 -13.44
CA ASP A 29 -8.03 -15.06 -14.52
C ASP A 29 -9.55 -15.02 -14.33
N ARG A 30 -10.15 -16.18 -14.07
CA ARG A 30 -11.59 -16.30 -13.83
C ARG A 30 -12.02 -15.49 -12.61
N TRP A 31 -11.29 -15.55 -11.49
CA TRP A 31 -11.65 -14.83 -10.26
C TRP A 31 -11.64 -13.31 -10.43
N VAL A 32 -10.64 -12.78 -11.15
CA VAL A 32 -10.55 -11.35 -11.47
C VAL A 32 -11.75 -10.89 -12.28
N LEU A 33 -12.09 -11.65 -13.34
CA LEU A 33 -13.24 -11.32 -14.20
C LEU A 33 -14.58 -11.42 -13.45
N VAL A 34 -14.72 -12.38 -12.52
CA VAL A 34 -15.91 -12.47 -11.65
C VAL A 34 -16.02 -11.24 -10.75
N ASN A 35 -14.91 -10.77 -10.16
CA ASN A 35 -14.93 -9.51 -9.41
C ASN A 35 -15.43 -8.35 -10.29
N ASP A 36 -14.87 -8.18 -11.49
CA ASP A 36 -15.24 -7.10 -12.41
C ASP A 36 -16.72 -7.15 -12.79
N TYR A 37 -17.27 -8.35 -12.98
CA TYR A 37 -18.66 -8.54 -13.35
C TYR A 37 -19.63 -8.06 -12.27
N PHE A 38 -19.36 -8.43 -11.01
CA PHE A 38 -20.22 -8.07 -9.89
C PHE A 38 -19.95 -6.65 -9.37
N SER A 39 -18.72 -6.14 -9.46
CA SER A 39 -18.34 -4.81 -8.96
C SER A 39 -18.82 -3.66 -9.85
N TRP A 40 -19.15 -3.92 -11.11
CA TRP A 40 -19.45 -2.93 -12.13
C TRP A 40 -20.38 -1.81 -11.69
N GLU A 41 -21.57 -2.12 -11.14
CA GLU A 41 -22.57 -1.08 -10.87
C GLU A 41 -22.10 -0.11 -9.79
N LYS A 42 -21.32 -0.60 -8.83
CA LYS A 42 -20.70 0.23 -7.80
C LYS A 42 -19.58 1.08 -8.39
N GLU A 43 -18.71 0.49 -9.20
CA GLU A 43 -17.59 1.21 -9.82
C GLU A 43 -18.06 2.29 -10.79
N TRP A 44 -19.10 2.00 -11.56
CA TRP A 44 -19.77 2.95 -12.44
C TRP A 44 -20.41 4.10 -11.64
N SER A 45 -21.14 3.78 -10.56
CA SER A 45 -21.71 4.81 -9.68
C SER A 45 -20.63 5.70 -9.07
N ASN A 46 -19.51 5.12 -8.62
CA ASN A 46 -18.38 5.89 -8.08
C ASN A 46 -17.75 6.78 -9.15
N TYR A 47 -17.59 6.26 -10.36
CA TYR A 47 -17.06 7.03 -11.49
C TYR A 47 -17.96 8.23 -11.84
N GLN A 48 -19.28 8.04 -11.86
CA GLN A 48 -20.23 9.11 -12.09
C GLN A 48 -20.20 10.17 -10.98
N SER A 49 -20.16 9.75 -9.71
CA SER A 49 -20.07 10.66 -8.56
C SER A 49 -18.80 11.51 -8.57
N ASN A 50 -17.71 11.01 -9.17
CA ASN A 50 -16.44 11.74 -9.32
C ASN A 50 -16.38 12.58 -10.62
N GLY A 51 -17.54 12.92 -11.20
CA GLY A 51 -17.63 13.76 -12.39
C GLY A 51 -17.19 13.07 -13.69
N ALA A 52 -17.20 11.73 -13.72
CA ALA A 52 -16.77 10.92 -14.87
C ALA A 52 -15.35 11.25 -15.37
N THR A 53 -14.45 11.60 -14.43
CA THR A 53 -13.04 11.86 -14.74
C THR A 53 -12.20 10.60 -14.47
N GLY A 54 -11.29 10.25 -15.39
CA GLY A 54 -10.39 9.09 -15.27
C GLY A 54 -10.84 7.83 -16.02
N VAL A 55 -10.17 6.70 -15.73
CA VAL A 55 -10.39 5.37 -16.33
C VAL A 55 -10.91 4.43 -15.25
N ILE A 56 -11.97 3.68 -15.56
CA ILE A 56 -12.43 2.58 -14.69
C ILE A 56 -11.59 1.35 -15.03
N ALA A 57 -10.81 0.86 -14.05
CA ALA A 57 -10.05 -0.38 -14.17
C ALA A 57 -11.00 -1.59 -14.00
N ASN A 58 -11.86 -1.80 -15.00
CA ASN A 58 -12.85 -2.87 -15.05
C ASN A 58 -12.99 -3.39 -16.49
N SER A 59 -13.05 -4.71 -16.65
CA SER A 59 -13.16 -5.37 -17.95
C SER A 59 -14.39 -4.95 -18.77
N ILE A 60 -15.53 -4.62 -18.14
CA ILE A 60 -16.72 -4.12 -18.84
C ILE A 60 -16.43 -2.76 -19.48
N PHE A 61 -15.74 -1.87 -18.77
CA PHE A 61 -15.34 -0.57 -19.33
C PHE A 61 -14.42 -0.73 -20.54
N LEU A 62 -13.48 -1.68 -20.47
CA LEU A 62 -12.60 -2.01 -21.59
C LEU A 62 -13.38 -2.56 -22.79
N PHE A 63 -14.32 -3.49 -22.59
CA PHE A 63 -15.16 -4.01 -23.67
C PHE A 63 -16.01 -2.91 -24.32
N MET A 64 -16.59 -2.01 -23.52
CA MET A 64 -17.34 -0.86 -24.02
C MET A 64 -16.45 0.02 -24.93
N LYS A 65 -15.20 0.28 -24.52
CA LYS A 65 -14.25 1.09 -25.29
C LYS A 65 -13.75 0.39 -26.55
N TRP A 66 -13.36 -0.88 -26.46
CA TRP A 66 -12.78 -1.63 -27.58
C TRP A 66 -13.81 -1.95 -28.67
N HIS A 67 -15.04 -2.28 -28.27
CA HIS A 67 -16.07 -2.69 -29.21
C HIS A 67 -17.12 -1.61 -29.49
N SER A 68 -17.01 -0.43 -28.85
CA SER A 68 -18.01 0.65 -28.96
C SER A 68 -19.43 0.16 -28.65
N ILE A 69 -19.57 -0.61 -27.58
CA ILE A 69 -20.83 -1.25 -27.16
C ILE A 69 -21.34 -0.67 -25.85
N GLU A 70 -22.64 -0.84 -25.60
CA GLU A 70 -23.28 -0.49 -24.35
C GLU A 70 -22.94 -1.48 -23.21
N LYS A 71 -23.16 -1.05 -21.97
CA LYS A 71 -22.78 -1.81 -20.76
C LYS A 71 -23.43 -3.19 -20.71
N GLU A 72 -24.67 -3.34 -21.17
CA GLU A 72 -25.41 -4.61 -21.15
C GLU A 72 -24.72 -5.64 -22.05
N GLU A 73 -24.23 -5.22 -23.21
CA GLU A 73 -23.52 -6.09 -24.13
C GLU A 73 -22.09 -6.36 -23.63
N GLY A 74 -21.42 -5.37 -23.05
CA GLY A 74 -20.14 -5.55 -22.35
C GLY A 74 -20.22 -6.58 -21.21
N LYS A 75 -21.30 -6.56 -20.43
CA LYS A 75 -21.57 -7.57 -19.38
C LYS A 75 -21.79 -8.96 -19.97
N LYS A 76 -22.49 -9.09 -21.10
CA LYS A 76 -22.66 -10.39 -21.77
C LYS A 76 -21.33 -10.92 -22.29
N MET A 77 -20.49 -10.07 -22.87
CA MET A 77 -19.16 -10.45 -23.34
C MET A 77 -18.26 -10.90 -22.18
N LEU A 78 -18.23 -10.14 -21.08
CA LEU A 78 -17.48 -10.53 -19.88
C LEU A 78 -17.98 -11.86 -19.33
N ARG A 79 -19.30 -12.09 -19.29
CA ARG A 79 -19.87 -13.36 -18.84
C ARG A 79 -19.42 -14.54 -19.72
N LYS A 80 -19.36 -14.35 -21.04
CA LYS A 80 -18.84 -15.39 -21.96
C LYS A 80 -17.36 -15.66 -21.69
N GLU A 81 -16.58 -14.62 -21.43
CA GLU A 81 -15.16 -14.76 -21.11
C GLU A 81 -14.96 -15.51 -19.79
N ILE A 82 -15.73 -15.20 -18.74
CA ILE A 82 -15.69 -15.92 -17.45
C ILE A 82 -15.93 -17.42 -17.67
N ILE A 83 -16.96 -17.78 -18.43
CA ILE A 83 -17.29 -19.17 -18.75
C ILE A 83 -16.13 -19.83 -19.52
N SER A 84 -15.59 -19.15 -20.53
CA SER A 84 -14.45 -19.66 -21.30
C SER A 84 -13.21 -19.90 -20.45
N ARG A 85 -12.94 -19.05 -19.44
CA ARG A 85 -11.82 -19.25 -18.50
C ARG A 85 -12.08 -20.39 -17.53
N GLU A 86 -13.33 -20.56 -17.08
CA GLU A 86 -13.74 -21.68 -16.24
C GLU A 86 -13.65 -23.02 -16.98
N ASP A 87 -14.11 -23.09 -18.23
CA ASP A 87 -13.98 -24.27 -19.09
C ASP A 87 -12.49 -24.63 -19.33
N LYS A 88 -11.64 -23.62 -19.54
CA LYS A 88 -10.19 -23.80 -19.68
C LYS A 88 -9.59 -24.36 -18.39
N TYR A 89 -9.95 -23.82 -17.23
CA TYR A 89 -9.50 -24.32 -15.93
C TYR A 89 -9.90 -25.79 -15.73
N CYS A 90 -11.17 -26.13 -15.96
CA CYS A 90 -11.65 -27.50 -15.84
C CYS A 90 -10.91 -28.45 -16.80
N SER A 91 -10.76 -28.06 -18.07
CA SER A 91 -10.08 -28.88 -19.07
C SER A 91 -8.61 -29.15 -18.72
N LEU A 92 -7.87 -28.13 -18.28
CA LEU A 92 -6.47 -28.26 -17.87
C LEU A 92 -6.33 -29.14 -16.62
N LYS A 93 -7.25 -28.99 -15.66
CA LYS A 93 -7.29 -29.82 -14.45
C LYS A 93 -7.54 -31.29 -14.79
N ASP A 94 -8.54 -31.57 -15.63
CA ASP A 94 -8.90 -32.94 -16.03
C ASP A 94 -7.76 -33.60 -16.81
N GLU A 95 -7.11 -32.87 -17.73
CA GLU A 95 -5.95 -33.36 -18.46
C GLU A 95 -4.77 -33.68 -17.52
N PHE A 96 -4.52 -32.82 -16.54
CA PHE A 96 -3.45 -33.02 -15.55
C PHE A 96 -3.70 -34.25 -14.67
N LEU A 97 -4.93 -34.44 -14.20
CA LEU A 97 -5.31 -35.60 -13.41
C LEU A 97 -5.27 -36.89 -14.24
N ALA A 98 -5.71 -36.84 -15.50
CA ALA A 98 -5.70 -37.99 -16.41
C ALA A 98 -4.29 -38.48 -16.76
N LYS A 99 -3.29 -37.58 -16.81
CA LYS A 99 -1.89 -37.92 -17.04
C LYS A 99 -1.24 -38.71 -15.89
N GLY A 100 -1.90 -38.83 -14.73
CA GLY A 100 -1.36 -39.52 -13.56
C GLY A 100 -0.16 -38.81 -12.92
N ALA A 101 0.13 -37.57 -13.31
CA ALA A 101 1.26 -36.77 -12.83
C ALA A 101 1.02 -36.11 -11.46
N ALA A 102 -0.18 -36.28 -10.89
CA ALA A 102 -0.58 -35.64 -9.65
C ALA A 102 0.01 -36.34 -8.41
N THR A 103 0.83 -35.62 -7.66
CA THR A 103 1.22 -35.91 -6.27
C THR A 103 0.05 -35.66 -5.32
N GLU A 104 0.14 -36.15 -4.08
CA GLU A 104 -0.88 -35.86 -3.06
C GLU A 104 -1.06 -34.35 -2.83
N LYS A 105 0.05 -33.61 -2.74
CA LYS A 105 0.03 -32.15 -2.56
C LYS A 105 -0.61 -31.41 -3.73
N THR A 106 -0.33 -31.84 -4.96
CA THR A 106 -0.94 -31.20 -6.15
C THR A 106 -2.43 -31.51 -6.23
N ARG A 107 -2.90 -32.69 -5.79
CA ARG A 107 -4.35 -32.95 -5.65
C ARG A 107 -5.00 -32.02 -4.64
N GLN A 108 -4.41 -31.87 -3.45
CA GLN A 108 -4.91 -30.95 -2.41
C GLN A 108 -4.95 -29.51 -2.90
N TRP A 109 -3.95 -29.08 -3.68
CA TRP A 109 -3.95 -27.76 -4.31
C TRP A 109 -5.11 -27.58 -5.30
N LEU A 110 -5.37 -28.58 -6.15
CA LEU A 110 -6.46 -28.52 -7.12
C LEU A 110 -7.84 -28.50 -6.44
N GLU A 111 -8.03 -29.28 -5.37
CA GLU A 111 -9.25 -29.25 -4.56
C GLU A 111 -9.46 -27.89 -3.88
N LEU A 112 -8.38 -27.27 -3.39
CA LEU A 112 -8.44 -25.92 -2.85
C LEU A 112 -8.85 -24.90 -3.94
N LEU A 113 -8.28 -25.01 -5.14
CA LEU A 113 -8.68 -24.15 -6.26
C LEU A 113 -10.15 -24.32 -6.63
N ASP A 114 -10.71 -25.54 -6.56
CA ASP A 114 -12.14 -25.78 -6.78
C ASP A 114 -12.99 -25.06 -5.73
N LEU A 115 -12.66 -25.23 -4.44
CA LEU A 115 -13.35 -24.59 -3.33
C LEU A 115 -13.31 -23.06 -3.43
N VAL A 116 -12.14 -22.50 -3.72
CA VAL A 116 -11.96 -21.05 -3.85
C VAL A 116 -12.68 -20.52 -5.08
N THR A 117 -12.68 -21.24 -6.20
CA THR A 117 -13.39 -20.83 -7.42
C THR A 117 -14.90 -20.79 -7.20
N ALA A 118 -15.47 -21.83 -6.58
CA ALA A 118 -16.88 -21.85 -6.21
C ALA A 118 -17.21 -20.77 -5.17
N GLY A 119 -16.38 -20.66 -4.13
CA GLY A 119 -16.53 -19.68 -3.04
C GLY A 119 -16.44 -18.25 -3.52
N ASN A 120 -15.51 -17.92 -4.41
CA ASN A 120 -15.35 -16.60 -5.01
C ASN A 120 -16.62 -16.17 -5.74
N PHE A 121 -17.25 -17.06 -6.51
CA PHE A 121 -18.50 -16.76 -7.22
C PHE A 121 -19.67 -16.57 -6.26
N ALA A 122 -19.85 -17.52 -5.32
CA ALA A 122 -20.94 -17.47 -4.34
C ALA A 122 -20.83 -16.22 -3.44
N TRP A 123 -19.63 -15.90 -2.99
CA TRP A 123 -19.34 -14.70 -2.23
C TRP A 123 -19.63 -13.45 -3.06
N SER A 124 -19.17 -13.40 -4.31
CA SER A 124 -19.38 -12.24 -5.17
C SER A 124 -20.84 -11.99 -5.52
N MET A 125 -21.64 -13.05 -5.63
CA MET A 125 -23.08 -12.92 -5.85
C MET A 125 -23.83 -12.36 -4.63
N THR A 126 -23.40 -12.74 -3.43
CA THR A 126 -24.18 -12.50 -2.20
C THR A 126 -23.68 -11.33 -1.37
N THR A 127 -22.40 -10.98 -1.53
CA THR A 127 -21.73 -9.96 -0.73
C THR A 127 -22.40 -8.60 -0.86
N ALA A 128 -22.52 -7.91 0.28
CA ALA A 128 -22.99 -6.53 0.31
C ALA A 128 -22.00 -5.56 -0.34
N ARG A 129 -20.72 -5.97 -0.51
CA ARG A 129 -19.67 -5.15 -1.12
C ARG A 129 -20.09 -4.55 -2.46
N TYR A 130 -20.87 -5.28 -3.25
CA TYR A 130 -21.28 -4.92 -4.61
C TYR A 130 -22.71 -4.36 -4.68
N ARG A 131 -23.46 -4.33 -3.58
CA ARG A 131 -24.83 -3.82 -3.56
C ARG A 131 -24.83 -2.29 -3.51
N VAL A 132 -25.49 -1.66 -4.48
CA VAL A 132 -25.67 -0.21 -4.53
C VAL A 132 -26.59 0.23 -3.38
N GLY A 133 -26.11 1.13 -2.52
CA GLY A 133 -26.89 1.66 -1.39
C GLY A 133 -27.05 0.73 -0.19
N ALA A 134 -26.39 -0.44 -0.17
CA ALA A 134 -26.35 -1.25 1.04
C ALA A 134 -25.55 -0.51 2.14
N PRO A 135 -26.04 -0.49 3.40
CA PRO A 135 -25.25 0.01 4.51
C PRO A 135 -23.94 -0.78 4.57
N ASP A 136 -22.84 -0.07 4.83
CA ASP A 136 -21.54 -0.70 5.01
C ASP A 136 -21.67 -1.80 6.08
N VAL A 137 -21.33 -3.04 5.71
CA VAL A 137 -21.50 -4.23 6.58
C VAL A 137 -20.53 -4.20 7.76
N TYR A 138 -19.64 -3.22 7.78
CA TYR A 138 -18.76 -2.92 8.90
C TYR A 138 -19.14 -1.59 9.57
N PRO A 139 -20.34 -1.44 10.19
CA PRO A 139 -20.77 -0.16 10.78
C PRO A 139 -19.98 0.23 12.04
N ALA A 140 -19.26 -0.72 12.66
CA ALA A 140 -18.47 -0.48 13.87
C ALA A 140 -17.25 0.44 13.64
N SER A 141 -16.84 0.68 12.39
CA SER A 141 -15.73 1.59 12.06
C SER A 141 -16.12 3.07 12.08
N TRP A 142 -17.43 3.40 12.11
CA TRP A 142 -17.93 4.79 11.99
C TRP A 142 -18.46 5.37 13.31
N LYS A 143 -18.91 4.54 14.27
CA LYS A 143 -19.58 5.01 15.49
C LYS A 143 -18.70 5.84 16.43
N HIS A 144 -17.36 5.81 16.29
CA HIS A 144 -16.48 6.67 17.10
C HIS A 144 -16.33 8.10 16.58
N CYS A 145 -16.85 8.41 15.38
CA CYS A 145 -16.74 9.76 14.81
C CYS A 145 -17.99 10.63 15.02
N ALA A 146 -19.14 10.05 15.39
CA ALA A 146 -20.41 10.78 15.41
C ALA A 146 -20.78 11.42 16.77
N ASP A 147 -20.22 10.95 17.88
CA ASP A 147 -20.75 11.27 19.22
C ASP A 147 -20.04 12.45 19.93
N LYS A 148 -19.48 13.42 19.19
CA LYS A 148 -19.01 14.69 19.78
C LYS A 148 -19.85 15.86 19.32
N GLU A 149 -21.11 15.90 19.76
CA GLU A 149 -21.90 17.13 19.74
C GLU A 149 -21.33 18.11 20.78
N GLY A 150 -20.63 19.14 20.32
CA GLY A 150 -20.16 20.21 21.19
C GLY A 150 -19.03 21.09 20.65
N ASP A 151 -18.42 20.77 19.51
CA ASP A 151 -17.28 21.54 19.01
C ASP A 151 -17.69 22.55 17.93
N THR A 152 -17.82 23.81 18.34
CA THR A 152 -18.18 24.94 17.46
C THR A 152 -17.06 25.34 16.48
N GLU A 153 -15.93 24.62 16.44
CA GLU A 153 -14.84 24.78 15.47
C GLU A 153 -14.70 23.58 14.51
N SER A 154 -15.82 22.96 14.15
CA SER A 154 -15.80 21.87 13.18
C SER A 154 -15.48 22.36 11.76
N LEU A 155 -14.33 21.92 11.24
CA LEU A 155 -13.95 21.88 9.81
C LEU A 155 -14.91 21.03 8.95
N GLY A 156 -16.00 20.50 9.52
CA GLY A 156 -17.04 19.71 8.88
C GLY A 156 -18.07 20.51 8.09
N ARG A 157 -17.90 21.82 7.87
CA ARG A 157 -18.61 22.46 6.76
C ARG A 157 -17.95 22.01 5.46
N PRO A 158 -18.69 21.47 4.48
CA PRO A 158 -18.12 21.27 3.15
C PRO A 158 -17.61 22.63 2.68
N ILE A 159 -16.32 22.71 2.34
CA ILE A 159 -15.85 23.87 1.60
C ILE A 159 -16.67 23.84 0.31
N SER A 160 -17.61 24.76 0.15
CA SER A 160 -18.31 24.96 -1.11
C SER A 160 -17.32 25.60 -2.06
N VAL A 161 -16.37 24.81 -2.58
CA VAL A 161 -15.42 25.29 -3.57
C VAL A 161 -16.16 25.29 -4.89
N ASN A 162 -16.47 26.48 -5.39
CA ASN A 162 -17.02 26.68 -6.73
C ASN A 162 -15.96 26.21 -7.75
N ALA A 163 -16.27 25.15 -8.49
CA ALA A 163 -15.37 24.55 -9.48
C ALA A 163 -14.87 25.55 -10.55
N LYS A 164 -15.57 26.67 -10.73
CA LYS A 164 -15.20 27.74 -11.65
C LYS A 164 -13.97 28.54 -11.18
N ASP A 165 -13.83 28.76 -9.87
CA ASP A 165 -12.74 29.57 -9.30
C ASP A 165 -11.40 28.82 -9.29
N MET A 166 -11.45 27.48 -9.40
CA MET A 166 -10.26 26.63 -9.51
C MET A 166 -9.79 26.49 -10.97
N ALA A 167 -10.72 26.49 -11.93
CA ALA A 167 -10.40 26.44 -13.35
C ALA A 167 -9.62 27.69 -13.82
N ASP A 168 -9.99 28.87 -13.31
CA ASP A 168 -9.32 30.14 -13.66
C ASP A 168 -7.88 30.25 -13.09
N ASN A 169 -7.53 29.44 -12.09
CA ASN A 169 -6.18 29.39 -11.50
C ASN A 169 -5.29 28.26 -12.04
N ILE A 170 -5.83 27.35 -12.84
CA ILE A 170 -5.03 26.28 -13.47
C ILE A 170 -4.14 26.87 -14.57
N ASP A 171 -4.62 27.85 -15.35
CA ASP A 171 -3.78 28.52 -16.37
C ASP A 171 -2.64 29.35 -15.75
N ALA A 172 -2.86 29.97 -14.59
CA ALA A 172 -1.81 30.70 -13.87
C ALA A 172 -0.70 29.78 -13.33
N VAL A 173 -1.06 28.56 -12.90
CA VAL A 173 -0.13 27.56 -12.39
C VAL A 173 0.56 26.78 -13.53
N LEU A 174 -0.14 26.53 -14.65
CA LEU A 174 0.42 25.87 -15.84
C LEU A 174 1.33 26.78 -16.68
N HIS A 175 1.18 28.11 -16.57
CA HIS A 175 2.05 29.07 -17.25
C HIS A 175 3.33 29.44 -16.50
N ASP A 176 3.50 29.03 -15.23
CA ASP A 176 4.78 29.15 -14.53
C ASP A 176 5.74 28.03 -14.96
N ARG A 177 6.18 28.09 -16.22
CA ARG A 177 7.14 27.17 -16.85
C ARG A 177 8.58 27.38 -16.38
N LYS A 178 8.84 28.15 -15.32
CA LYS A 178 10.20 28.39 -14.82
C LYS A 178 10.92 27.14 -14.32
N TYR A 179 10.20 26.06 -14.04
CA TYR A 179 10.78 24.82 -13.51
C TYR A 179 10.99 23.72 -14.56
N LEU A 180 10.55 23.92 -15.82
CA LEU A 180 10.63 22.91 -16.88
C LEU A 180 11.63 23.23 -18.02
N ASP A 181 12.24 24.42 -18.03
CA ASP A 181 13.23 24.79 -19.05
C ASP A 181 14.67 24.55 -18.55
N LEU A 182 15.29 23.45 -18.98
CA LEU A 182 16.71 23.13 -18.74
C LEU A 182 17.67 23.88 -19.68
N SER A 183 17.18 24.74 -20.58
CA SER A 183 18.00 25.40 -21.62
C SER A 183 18.40 26.85 -21.32
N THR A 184 18.01 27.42 -20.18
CA THR A 184 18.33 28.82 -19.81
C THR A 184 19.25 29.00 -18.59
N GLN A 185 19.87 27.94 -18.06
CA GLN A 185 20.98 28.09 -17.11
C GLN A 185 22.30 28.32 -17.85
N GLU A 186 22.54 29.56 -18.30
CA GLU A 186 23.92 30.03 -18.41
C GLU A 186 24.52 30.07 -17.02
N VAL A 187 25.39 29.10 -16.74
CA VAL A 187 26.23 29.08 -15.54
C VAL A 187 27.26 30.20 -15.69
N THR A 188 26.98 31.36 -15.14
CA THR A 188 28.03 32.32 -14.80
C THR A 188 28.83 31.75 -13.64
N LEU A 189 30.02 31.23 -13.96
CA LEU A 189 31.07 30.88 -13.01
C LEU A 189 31.57 32.16 -12.30
N GLU A 190 30.83 32.64 -11.31
CA GLU A 190 31.41 33.49 -10.28
C GLU A 190 32.01 32.58 -9.20
N SER A 191 33.33 32.44 -9.29
CA SER A 191 34.16 31.83 -8.26
C SER A 191 34.01 32.61 -6.95
N ARG A 192 33.15 32.13 -6.06
CA ARG A 192 33.09 32.63 -4.69
C ARG A 192 34.29 32.05 -3.93
N GLU A 193 35.42 32.74 -4.00
CA GLU A 193 36.60 32.45 -3.21
C GLU A 193 36.24 32.48 -1.72
N TRP A 194 36.43 31.34 -1.05
CA TRP A 194 36.35 31.24 0.40
C TRP A 194 37.59 31.92 1.00
N LYS A 195 37.43 33.14 1.53
CA LYS A 195 38.50 33.82 2.27
C LYS A 195 38.77 33.07 3.58
N THR A 196 39.87 32.35 3.64
CA THR A 196 40.45 31.88 4.90
C THR A 196 41.12 33.06 5.59
N SER A 197 40.47 33.66 6.60
CA SER A 197 41.17 34.54 7.54
C SER A 197 42.03 33.69 8.47
N ASP A 198 43.33 33.96 8.49
CA ASP A 198 44.39 33.15 9.09
C ASP A 198 44.55 33.33 10.62
N ASP A 199 43.48 33.68 11.33
CA ASP A 199 43.48 33.77 12.80
C ASP A 199 42.92 32.50 13.42
N ARG A 200 43.75 31.45 13.47
CA ARG A 200 43.52 30.30 14.35
C ARG A 200 44.13 30.58 15.73
N PRO A 201 43.37 30.52 16.83
CA PRO A 201 43.95 30.56 18.16
C PRO A 201 44.83 29.31 18.36
N ARG A 202 46.09 29.50 18.77
CA ARG A 202 46.95 28.39 19.21
C ARG A 202 46.39 27.80 20.51
N VAL A 203 46.00 26.53 20.47
CA VAL A 203 45.61 25.77 21.67
C VAL A 203 46.89 25.37 22.42
N PRO A 204 47.06 25.72 23.71
CA PRO A 204 48.14 25.20 24.52
C PRO A 204 47.92 23.71 24.79
N ASN A 205 48.97 22.93 24.58
CA ASN A 205 48.98 21.47 24.76
C ASN A 205 49.04 21.13 26.26
N ASN A 206 47.89 20.93 26.91
CA ASN A 206 47.81 20.37 28.26
C ASN A 206 47.04 19.05 28.24
N ASN A 207 47.76 17.97 28.53
CA ASN A 207 47.25 16.60 28.65
C ASN A 207 46.43 16.43 29.93
N GLU A 208 45.14 16.78 29.91
CA GLU A 208 44.14 16.22 30.82
C GLU A 208 42.86 15.87 30.06
N PRO A 209 42.25 14.70 30.30
CA PRO A 209 41.01 14.32 29.63
C PRO A 209 39.86 15.17 30.18
N GLN A 210 39.56 16.28 29.51
CA GLN A 210 38.30 17.00 29.72
C GLN A 210 37.15 16.09 29.29
N LYS A 211 36.37 15.60 30.26
CA LYS A 211 35.06 15.01 30.01
C LYS A 211 34.25 16.00 29.17
N SER A 212 34.00 15.65 27.91
CA SER A 212 33.13 16.44 27.05
C SER A 212 31.76 16.51 27.73
N GLN A 213 31.38 17.71 28.16
CA GLN A 213 30.02 18.00 28.54
C GLN A 213 29.17 18.02 27.27
N LEU A 214 28.73 16.84 26.80
CA LEU A 214 27.52 16.71 25.95
C LEU A 214 26.31 17.03 26.83
N GLY A 215 26.18 18.30 27.20
CA GLY A 215 25.34 18.77 28.29
C GLY A 215 24.33 19.83 27.90
N HIS A 216 23.88 19.87 26.64
CA HIS A 216 22.64 20.55 26.26
C HIS A 216 21.93 19.72 25.19
N THR A 217 21.03 18.84 25.62
CA THR A 217 20.12 18.13 24.72
C THR A 217 19.09 19.14 24.22
N TRP A 218 19.25 19.64 23.01
CA TRP A 218 18.19 20.41 22.34
C TRP A 218 16.99 19.48 22.14
N SER A 219 15.99 19.56 23.01
CA SER A 219 14.72 18.87 22.80
C SER A 219 13.84 19.73 21.92
N ILE A 220 13.72 19.33 20.65
CA ILE A 220 12.77 19.91 19.69
C ILE A 220 11.46 19.10 19.63
N ARG A 221 11.27 18.14 20.54
CA ARG A 221 10.13 17.22 20.54
C ARG A 221 8.78 17.93 20.65
N GLN A 222 8.71 19.14 21.20
CA GLN A 222 7.46 19.92 21.23
C GLN A 222 6.90 20.26 19.84
N TYR A 223 7.74 20.23 18.80
CA TYR A 223 7.32 20.50 17.41
C TYR A 223 6.96 19.23 16.64
N GLU A 224 7.00 18.06 17.27
CA GLU A 224 6.69 16.79 16.62
C GLU A 224 5.27 16.78 16.04
N ASP A 225 4.31 17.38 16.74
CA ASP A 225 2.93 17.48 16.29
C ASP A 225 2.78 18.24 14.96
N MET A 226 3.58 19.28 14.77
CA MET A 226 3.65 20.05 13.52
C MET A 226 4.20 19.18 12.39
N VAL A 227 5.24 18.38 12.66
CA VAL A 227 5.85 17.51 11.65
C VAL A 227 4.93 16.35 11.26
N LEU A 228 4.05 15.89 12.17
CA LEU A 228 3.15 14.75 11.95
C LEU A 228 1.76 15.14 11.42
N GLN A 229 1.50 16.42 11.11
CA GLN A 229 0.25 16.82 10.44
C GLN A 229 -0.04 16.03 9.14
N PRO A 230 0.95 15.70 8.29
CA PRO A 230 0.73 14.86 7.11
C PRO A 230 0.19 13.46 7.44
N GLN A 231 0.68 12.84 8.53
CA GLN A 231 0.17 11.56 9.03
C GLN A 231 -1.29 11.69 9.46
N LYS A 232 -1.60 12.70 10.29
CA LYS A 232 -2.95 12.92 10.80
C LYS A 232 -3.97 13.12 9.67
N TYR A 233 -3.59 13.88 8.65
CA TYR A 233 -4.42 14.07 7.46
C TYR A 233 -4.69 12.73 6.73
N LEU A 234 -3.67 11.90 6.57
CA LEU A 234 -3.81 10.59 5.95
C LEU A 234 -4.71 9.65 6.78
N GLU A 235 -4.63 9.72 8.11
CA GLU A 235 -5.42 8.91 9.04
C GLU A 235 -6.90 9.31 9.05
N MET A 236 -7.23 10.57 8.75
CA MET A 236 -8.62 11.03 8.59
C MET A 236 -9.32 10.42 7.36
N MET A 237 -8.56 9.87 6.40
CA MET A 237 -9.14 9.27 5.20
C MET A 237 -9.71 7.87 5.48
N PRO A 238 -10.89 7.52 4.95
CA PRO A 238 -11.54 6.23 5.20
C PRO A 238 -10.68 5.05 4.72
N SER A 239 -10.25 4.18 5.63
CA SER A 239 -9.42 3.00 5.33
C SER A 239 -10.25 1.71 5.29
N LYS A 240 -9.82 0.71 4.50
CA LYS A 240 -10.52 -0.59 4.36
C LYS A 240 -10.45 -1.50 5.60
N GLY A 241 -9.91 -1.04 6.73
CA GLY A 241 -9.88 -1.78 8.01
C GLY A 241 -9.02 -3.06 8.05
N PHE A 242 -8.48 -3.51 6.92
CA PHE A 242 -7.69 -4.74 6.78
C PHE A 242 -6.51 -4.84 7.77
N ARG A 243 -5.87 -3.71 8.10
CA ARG A 243 -4.75 -3.66 9.06
C ARG A 243 -5.16 -4.06 10.48
N ASN A 244 -6.31 -3.58 10.93
CA ASN A 244 -6.83 -3.93 12.25
C ASN A 244 -7.15 -5.42 12.31
N ALA A 245 -7.74 -5.97 11.25
CA ALA A 245 -8.04 -7.40 11.17
C ALA A 245 -6.78 -8.30 11.26
N ILE A 246 -5.64 -7.87 10.70
CA ILE A 246 -4.38 -8.62 10.86
C ILE A 246 -3.89 -8.57 12.30
N ILE A 247 -3.91 -7.39 12.92
CA ILE A 247 -3.47 -7.20 14.31
C ILE A 247 -4.37 -7.99 15.28
N ASP A 248 -5.69 -7.96 15.05
CA ASP A 248 -6.66 -8.74 15.82
C ASP A 248 -6.43 -10.26 15.62
N GLY A 249 -6.03 -10.67 14.42
CA GLY A 249 -5.61 -12.05 14.14
C GLY A 249 -4.37 -12.47 14.94
N LEU A 250 -3.38 -11.58 15.10
CA LEU A 250 -2.20 -11.84 15.92
C LEU A 250 -2.56 -12.03 17.40
N GLU A 251 -3.50 -11.23 17.92
CA GLU A 251 -4.01 -11.38 19.29
C GLU A 251 -4.66 -12.77 19.48
N VAL A 252 -5.48 -13.21 18.54
CA VAL A 252 -6.18 -14.50 18.60
C VAL A 252 -5.21 -15.69 18.51
N TRP A 253 -4.22 -15.63 17.60
CA TRP A 253 -3.34 -16.77 17.34
C TRP A 253 -2.18 -16.88 18.33
N TYR A 254 -1.55 -15.76 18.68
CA TYR A 254 -0.34 -15.75 19.51
C TYR A 254 -0.63 -15.32 20.97
N GLN A 255 -1.88 -15.01 21.31
CA GLN A 255 -2.30 -14.58 22.65
C GLN A 255 -1.42 -13.45 23.22
N VAL A 256 -1.01 -12.52 22.34
CA VAL A 256 -0.07 -11.46 22.67
C VAL A 256 -0.65 -10.55 23.75
N PRO A 257 0.10 -10.22 24.83
CA PRO A 257 -0.39 -9.31 25.85
C PRO A 257 -0.67 -7.91 25.30
N GLU A 258 -1.61 -7.21 25.93
CA GLU A 258 -2.12 -5.90 25.47
C GLU A 258 -1.02 -4.84 25.25
N LYS A 259 0.01 -4.84 26.11
CA LYS A 259 1.11 -3.86 26.04
C LYS A 259 2.00 -4.05 24.79
N PRO A 260 2.62 -5.22 24.55
CA PRO A 260 3.29 -5.52 23.27
C PRO A 260 2.38 -5.34 22.05
N LEU A 261 1.11 -5.77 22.12
CA LEU A 261 0.16 -5.64 21.02
C LEU A 261 -0.07 -4.17 20.63
N THR A 262 -0.15 -3.27 21.61
CA THR A 262 -0.26 -1.82 21.36
C THR A 262 0.98 -1.28 20.65
N ILE A 263 2.18 -1.71 21.06
CA ILE A 263 3.43 -1.29 20.40
C ILE A 263 3.49 -1.82 18.96
N ILE A 264 3.07 -3.07 18.72
CA ILE A 264 2.98 -3.65 17.37
C ILE A 264 2.00 -2.84 16.50
N ARG A 265 0.84 -2.48 17.05
CA ARG A 265 -0.15 -1.65 16.36
C ARG A 265 0.43 -0.29 15.94
N ASP A 266 1.19 0.35 16.83
CA ASP A 266 1.86 1.62 16.53
C ASP A 266 2.93 1.48 15.44
N ILE A 267 3.74 0.42 15.48
CA ILE A 267 4.75 0.11 14.45
C ILE A 267 4.07 0.00 13.07
N VAL A 268 3.02 -0.80 12.97
CA VAL A 268 2.28 -1.02 11.71
C VAL A 268 1.66 0.27 11.18
N ASN A 269 1.05 1.06 12.07
CA ASN A 269 0.42 2.31 11.69
C ASN A 269 1.43 3.34 11.16
N HIS A 270 2.58 3.47 11.82
CA HIS A 270 3.66 4.34 11.35
C HIS A 270 4.21 3.88 9.99
N LEU A 271 4.55 2.59 9.85
CA LEU A 271 5.14 2.05 8.62
C LEU A 271 4.18 2.18 7.43
N HIS A 272 2.91 1.85 7.62
CA HIS A 272 1.93 1.96 6.55
C HIS A 272 1.67 3.41 6.13
N SER A 273 1.59 4.32 7.11
CA SER A 273 1.39 5.74 6.80
C SER A 273 2.58 6.31 6.04
N ALA A 274 3.80 5.95 6.48
CA ALA A 274 5.04 6.32 5.79
C ALA A 274 5.07 5.77 4.36
N SER A 275 4.78 4.48 4.16
CA SER A 275 4.84 3.85 2.83
C SER A 275 3.82 4.46 1.87
N LEU A 276 2.57 4.69 2.31
CA LEU A 276 1.57 5.34 1.45
C LEU A 276 1.96 6.75 1.01
N MET A 277 2.62 7.50 1.90
CA MET A 277 3.10 8.85 1.62
C MET A 277 4.26 8.85 0.63
N PHE A 278 5.19 7.90 0.76
CA PHE A 278 6.25 7.70 -0.23
C PHE A 278 5.69 7.22 -1.57
N ASP A 279 4.88 6.16 -1.58
CA ASP A 279 4.23 5.62 -2.78
C ASP A 279 3.46 6.71 -3.54
N ASP A 280 2.65 7.52 -2.84
CA ASP A 280 1.89 8.60 -3.49
C ASP A 280 2.80 9.61 -4.19
N ILE A 281 3.96 9.93 -3.62
CA ILE A 281 4.93 10.85 -4.22
C ILE A 281 5.65 10.19 -5.39
N GLU A 282 6.14 8.97 -5.19
CA GLU A 282 6.96 8.24 -6.16
C GLU A 282 6.14 7.86 -7.40
N ASP A 283 4.87 7.53 -7.23
CA ASP A 283 3.92 7.26 -8.32
C ASP A 283 3.30 8.55 -8.90
N ASN A 284 3.63 9.72 -8.34
CA ASN A 284 3.02 11.01 -8.66
C ASN A 284 1.47 10.97 -8.63
N SER A 285 0.92 10.28 -7.61
CA SER A 285 -0.50 10.03 -7.46
C SER A 285 -1.23 11.26 -6.90
N PRO A 286 -2.12 11.93 -7.68
CA PRO A 286 -2.78 13.14 -7.20
C PRO A 286 -3.84 12.86 -6.13
N LEU A 287 -4.34 11.62 -6.06
CA LEU A 287 -5.47 11.24 -5.22
C LEU A 287 -5.20 9.98 -4.41
N ARG A 288 -5.63 10.00 -3.15
CA ARG A 288 -5.67 8.84 -2.25
C ARG A 288 -7.10 8.68 -1.72
N ARG A 289 -7.70 7.51 -1.98
CA ARG A 289 -9.07 7.17 -1.50
C ARG A 289 -10.15 8.19 -1.90
N GLY A 290 -9.99 8.84 -3.05
CA GLY A 290 -10.91 9.87 -3.55
C GLY A 290 -10.64 11.28 -2.99
N TYR A 291 -9.65 11.46 -2.12
CA TYR A 291 -9.22 12.75 -1.58
C TYR A 291 -7.85 13.14 -2.15
N PRO A 292 -7.46 14.43 -2.09
CA PRO A 292 -6.11 14.85 -2.47
C PRO A 292 -5.04 14.06 -1.70
N ALA A 293 -4.04 13.53 -2.40
CA ALA A 293 -2.92 12.84 -1.76
C ALA A 293 -2.17 13.78 -0.80
N THR A 294 -1.50 13.22 0.21
CA THR A 294 -0.87 14.01 1.28
C THR A 294 0.13 15.04 0.75
N HIS A 295 0.91 14.70 -0.27
CA HIS A 295 1.87 15.62 -0.89
C HIS A 295 1.22 16.74 -1.71
N VAL A 296 -0.04 16.58 -2.14
CA VAL A 296 -0.79 17.65 -2.80
C VAL A 296 -1.14 18.75 -1.79
N VAL A 297 -1.50 18.36 -0.56
CA VAL A 297 -1.87 19.28 0.53
C VAL A 297 -0.64 19.88 1.22
N PHE A 298 0.31 19.05 1.63
CA PHE A 298 1.47 19.47 2.45
C PHE A 298 2.74 19.72 1.64
N ARG A 299 2.70 19.53 0.31
CA ARG A 299 3.87 19.50 -0.57
C ARG A 299 4.78 18.30 -0.33
N VAL A 300 5.60 18.01 -1.33
CA VAL A 300 6.51 16.86 -1.36
C VAL A 300 7.47 16.86 -0.18
N HIS A 301 8.14 17.99 0.10
CA HIS A 301 9.20 18.05 1.11
C HIS A 301 8.72 17.77 2.54
N GLN A 302 7.58 18.34 2.94
CA GLN A 302 7.02 18.09 4.29
C GLN A 302 6.52 16.64 4.41
N THR A 303 5.93 16.12 3.34
CA THR A 303 5.44 14.75 3.29
C THR A 303 6.59 13.75 3.41
N ILE A 304 7.68 13.92 2.65
CA ILE A 304 8.90 13.10 2.77
C ILE A 304 9.44 13.14 4.20
N ASN A 305 9.62 14.34 4.76
CA ASN A 305 10.18 14.49 6.10
C ASN A 305 9.32 13.80 7.18
N SER A 306 7.99 13.98 7.10
CA SER A 306 7.05 13.30 8.00
C SER A 306 7.09 11.79 7.83
N ALA A 307 7.12 11.27 6.60
CA ALA A 307 7.21 9.85 6.33
C ALA A 307 8.51 9.24 6.86
N SER A 308 9.66 9.88 6.64
CA SER A 308 10.95 9.43 7.20
C SER A 308 10.94 9.41 8.74
N LEU A 309 10.35 10.42 9.37
CA LEU A 309 10.22 10.45 10.84
C LEU A 309 9.40 9.26 11.35
N LEU A 310 8.32 8.90 10.67
CA LEU A 310 7.49 7.74 11.04
C LEU A 310 8.26 6.42 10.97
N MET A 311 9.10 6.23 9.95
CA MET A 311 9.96 5.03 9.86
C MET A 311 10.92 4.93 11.05
N LEU A 312 11.53 6.06 11.45
CA LEU A 312 12.40 6.12 12.63
C LEU A 312 11.63 5.86 13.94
N LYS A 313 10.40 6.37 14.05
CA LYS A 313 9.53 6.11 15.20
C LYS A 313 9.12 4.64 15.28
N ALA A 314 8.83 4.00 14.15
CA ALA A 314 8.56 2.57 14.09
C ALA A 314 9.78 1.75 14.57
N LEU A 315 10.98 2.11 14.10
CA LEU A 315 12.22 1.47 14.56
C LEU A 315 12.44 1.64 16.06
N LYS A 316 12.19 2.84 16.59
CA LYS A 316 12.30 3.12 18.03
C LYS A 316 11.28 2.33 18.85
N ALA A 317 10.05 2.16 18.34
CA ALA A 317 9.03 1.35 18.97
C ALA A 317 9.41 -0.15 18.96
N ALA A 318 9.96 -0.67 17.86
CA ALA A 318 10.43 -2.04 17.78
C ALA A 318 11.58 -2.34 18.76
N GLU A 319 12.48 -1.38 18.96
CA GLU A 319 13.55 -1.48 19.97
C GLU A 319 13.00 -1.68 21.39
N SER A 320 11.84 -1.09 21.70
CA SER A 320 11.18 -1.25 23.01
C SER A 320 10.54 -2.63 23.22
N LEU A 321 10.28 -3.38 22.14
CA LEU A 321 9.86 -4.78 22.21
C LEU A 321 11.07 -5.69 22.46
N SER A 322 12.09 -5.61 21.60
CA SER A 322 13.36 -6.30 21.79
C SER A 322 14.42 -5.84 20.78
N SER A 323 15.70 -6.06 21.08
CA SER A 323 16.79 -5.86 20.12
C SER A 323 16.74 -6.81 18.92
N ARG A 324 15.95 -7.90 19.01
CA ARG A 324 15.68 -8.78 17.86
C ARG A 324 14.64 -8.13 16.95
N ALA A 325 13.54 -7.63 17.51
CA ALA A 325 12.48 -6.95 16.77
C ALA A 325 13.00 -5.72 15.98
N SER A 326 13.88 -4.91 16.58
CA SER A 326 14.47 -3.76 15.89
C SER A 326 15.37 -4.15 14.71
N ARG A 327 16.21 -5.19 14.86
CA ARG A 327 17.04 -5.70 13.76
C ARG A 327 16.20 -6.25 12.62
N MET A 328 15.19 -7.04 12.94
CA MET A 328 14.27 -7.59 11.94
C MET A 328 13.53 -6.48 11.19
N LEU A 329 13.05 -5.46 11.90
CA LEU A 329 12.43 -4.31 11.25
C LEU A 329 13.43 -3.55 10.38
N LEU A 330 14.68 -3.40 10.80
CA LEU A 330 15.71 -2.74 9.98
C LEU A 330 15.98 -3.51 8.69
N ASP A 331 16.19 -4.83 8.76
CA ASP A 331 16.39 -5.69 7.59
C ASP A 331 15.18 -5.59 6.65
N LEU A 332 13.98 -5.61 7.21
CA LEU A 332 12.74 -5.45 6.46
C LEU A 332 12.66 -4.12 5.70
N LEU A 333 13.03 -3.03 6.37
CA LEU A 333 13.03 -1.72 5.75
C LEU A 333 14.03 -1.69 4.59
N ILE A 334 15.20 -2.30 4.74
CA ILE A 334 16.20 -2.40 3.67
C ILE A 334 15.62 -3.17 2.48
N GLU A 335 15.10 -4.38 2.70
CA GLU A 335 14.52 -5.21 1.63
C GLU A 335 13.31 -4.52 0.96
N GLY A 336 12.48 -3.83 1.74
CA GLY A 336 11.34 -3.06 1.23
C GLY A 336 11.77 -1.93 0.29
N HIS A 337 12.84 -1.20 0.61
CA HIS A 337 13.39 -0.17 -0.28
C HIS A 337 14.06 -0.77 -1.51
N ILE A 338 14.70 -1.93 -1.39
CA ILE A 338 15.26 -2.64 -2.55
C ILE A 338 14.12 -3.02 -3.51
N GLY A 339 13.05 -3.64 -2.99
CA GLY A 339 11.85 -3.98 -3.78
C GLY A 339 11.23 -2.75 -4.44
N GLN A 340 11.06 -1.66 -3.69
CA GLN A 340 10.57 -0.39 -4.25
C GLN A 340 11.51 0.16 -5.33
N GLY A 341 12.82 0.08 -5.12
CA GLY A 341 13.82 0.49 -6.09
C GLY A 341 13.76 -0.31 -7.40
N MET A 342 13.45 -1.62 -7.33
CA MET A 342 13.23 -2.45 -8.52
C MET A 342 12.00 -1.98 -9.30
N ASP A 343 10.88 -1.74 -8.61
CA ASP A 343 9.63 -1.24 -9.20
C ASP A 343 9.83 0.12 -9.91
N LEU A 344 10.51 1.05 -9.23
CA LEU A 344 10.86 2.36 -9.78
C LEU A 344 11.83 2.25 -10.97
N TYR A 345 12.83 1.38 -10.89
CA TYR A 345 13.80 1.17 -11.96
C TYR A 345 13.12 0.68 -13.23
N TRP A 346 12.26 -0.34 -13.13
CA TRP A 346 11.52 -0.89 -14.26
C TRP A 346 10.56 0.13 -14.86
N THR A 347 9.86 0.86 -14.00
CA THR A 347 8.93 1.93 -14.42
C THR A 347 9.66 3.04 -15.18
N TYR A 348 10.78 3.54 -14.65
CA TYR A 348 11.55 4.62 -15.27
C TYR A 348 12.20 4.19 -16.60
N HIS A 349 12.78 3.00 -16.65
CA HIS A 349 13.46 2.49 -17.85
C HIS A 349 12.51 1.81 -18.84
N THR A 350 11.21 1.74 -18.54
CA THR A 350 10.20 1.06 -19.35
C THR A 350 10.55 -0.40 -19.66
N SER A 351 11.18 -1.07 -18.69
CA SER A 351 11.63 -2.46 -18.79
C SER A 351 10.60 -3.38 -18.16
N VAL A 352 10.19 -4.43 -18.88
CA VAL A 352 9.26 -5.43 -18.36
C VAL A 352 10.04 -6.49 -17.58
N PRO A 353 9.79 -6.70 -16.27
CA PRO A 353 10.46 -7.75 -15.51
C PRO A 353 9.97 -9.13 -15.94
N THR A 354 10.80 -10.15 -15.68
CA THR A 354 10.33 -11.53 -15.69
C THR A 354 9.33 -11.78 -14.55
N GLU A 355 8.54 -12.83 -14.66
CA GLU A 355 7.58 -13.22 -13.62
C GLU A 355 8.26 -13.49 -12.27
N GLU A 356 9.43 -14.12 -12.28
CA GLU A 356 10.24 -14.40 -11.08
C GLU A 356 10.74 -13.11 -10.41
N GLU A 357 11.24 -12.16 -11.20
CA GLU A 357 11.66 -10.85 -10.70
C GLU A 357 10.49 -10.06 -10.12
N TYR A 358 9.33 -10.09 -10.80
CA TYR A 358 8.11 -9.42 -10.32
C TYR A 358 7.68 -9.97 -8.95
N PHE A 359 7.61 -11.30 -8.80
CA PHE A 359 7.25 -11.89 -7.51
C PHE A 359 8.28 -11.61 -6.42
N THR A 360 9.57 -11.64 -6.75
CA THR A 360 10.64 -11.27 -5.81
C THR A 360 10.48 -9.84 -5.31
N MET A 361 10.17 -8.89 -6.21
CA MET A 361 9.88 -7.51 -5.85
C MET A 361 8.65 -7.39 -4.94
N VAL A 362 7.55 -8.09 -5.29
CA VAL A 362 6.31 -8.08 -4.50
C VAL A 362 6.53 -8.63 -3.09
N ASP A 363 7.32 -9.70 -2.95
CA ASP A 363 7.67 -10.30 -1.67
C ASP A 363 8.51 -9.33 -0.82
N GLY A 364 9.47 -8.62 -1.44
CA GLY A 364 10.28 -7.59 -0.78
C GLY A 364 9.47 -6.37 -0.32
N LYS A 365 8.47 -5.92 -1.11
CA LYS A 365 7.66 -4.73 -0.81
C LYS A 365 6.46 -5.00 0.10
N THR A 366 5.56 -5.89 -0.32
CA THR A 366 4.27 -6.13 0.36
C THR A 366 4.32 -7.36 1.27
N GLY A 367 4.96 -8.44 0.83
CA GLY A 367 5.06 -9.69 1.60
C GLY A 367 5.82 -9.52 2.91
N SER A 368 6.88 -8.71 2.86
CA SER A 368 7.76 -8.40 3.98
C SER A 368 6.99 -7.88 5.21
N LEU A 369 6.05 -6.95 5.05
CA LEU A 369 5.24 -6.43 6.16
C LEU A 369 4.46 -7.52 6.91
N PHE A 370 3.92 -8.52 6.20
CA PHE A 370 3.20 -9.63 6.83
C PHE A 370 4.15 -10.56 7.59
N THR A 371 5.33 -10.82 7.04
CA THR A 371 6.38 -11.60 7.71
C THR A 371 6.82 -10.93 9.01
N LEU A 372 7.02 -9.61 8.99
CA LEU A 372 7.34 -8.84 10.20
C LEU A 372 6.24 -9.01 11.25
N LEU A 373 4.98 -8.89 10.84
CA LEU A 373 3.84 -8.97 11.76
C LEU A 373 3.75 -10.31 12.48
N ALA A 374 3.90 -11.41 11.73
CA ALA A 374 3.91 -12.76 12.31
C ALA A 374 5.08 -12.94 13.31
N GLU A 375 6.27 -12.48 12.94
CA GLU A 375 7.47 -12.60 13.79
C GLU A 375 7.39 -11.73 15.04
N LEU A 376 6.84 -10.51 14.95
CA LEU A 376 6.61 -9.65 16.11
C LEU A 376 5.59 -10.27 17.08
N GLY A 377 4.54 -10.92 16.55
CA GLY A 377 3.59 -11.69 17.35
C GLY A 377 4.29 -12.82 18.12
N TYR A 378 5.06 -13.64 17.41
CA TYR A 378 5.81 -14.76 18.00
C TYR A 378 6.85 -14.35 19.04
N ILE A 379 7.64 -13.28 18.78
CA ILE A 379 8.62 -12.78 19.75
C ILE A 379 7.94 -12.25 21.02
N SER A 380 6.74 -11.69 20.89
CA SER A 380 6.01 -11.16 22.03
C SER A 380 5.42 -12.26 22.91
N GLU A 381 5.06 -13.42 22.33
CA GLU A 381 4.65 -14.62 23.06
C GLU A 381 5.82 -15.22 23.87
N LEU A 382 7.02 -15.30 23.29
CA LEU A 382 8.20 -15.90 23.96
C LEU A 382 8.77 -15.10 25.14
N ASN A 383 8.40 -13.81 25.26
CA ASN A 383 8.84 -12.93 26.33
C ASN A 383 7.80 -12.77 27.45
N THR A 384 6.66 -13.46 27.34
CA THR A 384 5.70 -13.71 28.42
C THR A 384 6.05 -14.96 29.19
#